data_AF-A0A952CRL8-F1
#
_entry.id   AF-A0A952CRL8-F1
#
_cell.length_a   1.000
_cell.length_b   1.000
_cell.length_c   1.000
_cell.angle_alpha   90.00
_cell.angle_beta   90.00
_cell.angle_gamma   90.00
#
_symmetry.space_group_name_H-M   'P 1'
#
loop_
_entity.id
_entity.type
_entity.pdbx_description
1 polymer ?
#
loop_
_entity_poly.entity_id
_entity_poly.type
_entity_poly.pdbx_seq_one_letter_code
_entity_poly.pdbx_strand_id
1 'polypeptide(L)'
;MAWIMPCLTCIAPVKTAYNIAKSYNNKPAYSGKVKFYLIDDYADHSCTYLSNWAANNNIGPDILTVFDNAPGGTVIKEDDYGGTGMPHIAIVGGADHRIFFNKHNFDADDPAGIESAIYHALTPASVTTITESQLGTVIFPNPAGNTLSIKYNLDNSAQVSFEIIDIIGKRVFYSSTTSSQGINNETIDIGHLTGGTYFMHIKRDNQKEVLKFNTIK
;
A
#
# COMPACT_ATOMS: atom_id res chain seq x y z
N MET A 1 13.39 1.64 -11.47
CA MET A 1 14.71 1.06 -11.78
C MET A 1 14.61 0.41 -13.14
N ALA A 2 15.64 0.55 -13.94
CA ALA A 2 15.73 0.00 -15.29
C ALA A 2 17.07 -0.72 -15.44
N TRP A 3 17.03 -2.04 -15.58
CA TRP A 3 18.22 -2.83 -15.94
C TRP A 3 18.28 -2.99 -17.44
N ILE A 4 19.45 -2.70 -17.99
CA ILE A 4 19.74 -2.82 -19.41
C ILE A 4 21.16 -3.33 -19.62
N MET A 5 21.39 -3.98 -20.75
CA MET A 5 22.57 -3.77 -21.56
C MET A 5 22.13 -2.87 -22.71
N PRO A 6 22.79 -1.72 -22.98
CA PRO A 6 22.42 -0.80 -24.05
C PRO A 6 21.99 -1.50 -25.35
N CYS A 7 20.69 -1.51 -25.63
CA CYS A 7 20.09 -2.28 -26.72
C CYS A 7 18.96 -1.50 -27.41
N LEU A 8 18.65 -1.82 -28.68
CA LEU A 8 17.60 -1.10 -29.43
C LEU A 8 16.20 -1.29 -28.82
N THR A 9 15.87 -2.52 -28.40
CA THR A 9 14.59 -2.85 -27.76
C THR A 9 14.46 -2.28 -26.35
N CYS A 10 15.57 -1.87 -25.74
CA CYS A 10 15.61 -1.25 -24.41
C CYS A 10 15.16 0.22 -24.45
N ILE A 11 15.26 0.88 -25.61
CA ILE A 11 15.06 2.34 -25.71
C ILE A 11 13.63 2.72 -25.34
N ALA A 12 12.64 2.10 -25.99
CA ALA A 12 11.24 2.48 -25.79
C ALA A 12 10.76 2.28 -24.34
N PRO A 13 10.95 1.10 -23.72
CA PRO A 13 10.46 0.86 -22.34
C PRO A 13 11.14 1.76 -21.31
N VAL A 14 12.47 1.97 -21.43
CA VAL A 14 13.23 2.83 -20.51
C VAL A 14 12.83 4.29 -20.67
N LYS A 15 12.63 4.76 -21.90
CA LYS A 15 12.17 6.13 -22.18
C LYS A 15 10.75 6.36 -21.69
N THR A 16 9.83 5.41 -21.91
CA THR A 16 8.48 5.40 -21.35
C THR A 16 8.53 5.55 -19.84
N ALA A 17 9.26 4.66 -19.15
CA ALA A 17 9.38 4.67 -17.70
C ALA A 17 9.99 5.98 -17.16
N TYR A 18 11.05 6.48 -17.81
CA TYR A 18 11.69 7.76 -17.44
C TYR A 18 10.74 8.94 -17.57
N ASN A 19 10.01 9.05 -18.68
CA ASN A 19 9.08 10.16 -18.92
C ASN A 19 7.93 10.16 -17.91
N ILE A 20 7.38 8.99 -17.58
CA ILE A 20 6.33 8.88 -16.56
C ILE A 20 6.90 9.30 -15.20
N ALA A 21 8.06 8.77 -14.79
CA ALA A 21 8.70 9.14 -13.53
C ALA A 21 9.01 10.65 -13.44
N LYS A 22 9.47 11.26 -14.53
CA LYS A 22 9.71 12.71 -14.63
C LYS A 22 8.41 13.50 -14.49
N SER A 23 7.30 13.04 -15.09
CA SER A 23 6.01 13.70 -14.98
C SER A 23 5.50 13.82 -13.54
N TYR A 24 5.80 12.83 -12.68
CA TYR A 24 5.46 12.90 -11.26
C TYR A 24 6.29 13.94 -10.51
N ASN A 25 7.57 14.11 -10.83
CA ASN A 25 8.38 15.17 -10.23
C ASN A 25 7.95 16.58 -10.65
N ASN A 26 7.28 16.73 -11.80
CA ASN A 26 6.69 18.01 -12.23
C ASN A 26 5.42 18.37 -11.41
N LYS A 27 4.85 17.43 -10.65
CA LYS A 27 3.69 17.68 -9.78
C LYS A 27 4.18 18.16 -8.41
N PRO A 28 3.72 19.33 -7.90
CA PRO A 28 4.21 19.88 -6.63
C PRO A 28 4.13 18.93 -5.43
N ALA A 29 3.07 18.10 -5.35
CA ALA A 29 2.87 17.14 -4.26
C ALA A 29 3.91 15.99 -4.22
N TYR A 30 4.60 15.74 -5.33
CA TYR A 30 5.53 14.62 -5.51
C TYR A 30 6.93 15.06 -5.95
N SER A 31 7.19 16.37 -6.01
CA SER A 31 8.48 16.92 -6.39
C SER A 31 9.62 16.33 -5.55
N GLY A 32 10.61 15.76 -6.22
CA GLY A 32 11.79 15.11 -5.63
C GLY A 32 11.58 13.70 -5.08
N LYS A 33 10.34 13.17 -5.07
CA LYS A 33 10.00 11.87 -4.45
C LYS A 33 10.27 10.66 -5.34
N VAL A 34 10.31 10.85 -6.67
CA VAL A 34 10.57 9.75 -7.61
C VAL A 34 11.98 9.88 -8.16
N LYS A 35 12.77 8.81 -8.06
CA LYS A 35 14.12 8.72 -8.65
C LYS A 35 14.11 7.69 -9.78
N PHE A 36 14.92 7.91 -10.81
CA PHE A 36 15.08 6.97 -11.91
C PHE A 36 16.51 6.43 -11.94
N TYR A 37 16.64 5.12 -11.73
CA TYR A 37 17.93 4.44 -11.76
C TYR A 37 18.06 3.62 -13.02
N LEU A 38 19.10 3.91 -13.81
CA LEU A 38 19.50 3.13 -14.97
C LEU A 38 20.74 2.31 -14.57
N ILE A 39 20.63 1.00 -14.70
CA ILE A 39 21.60 0.05 -14.17
C ILE A 39 22.07 -0.82 -15.32
N ASP A 40 23.39 -0.97 -15.45
CA ASP A 40 23.95 -1.98 -16.34
C ASP A 40 23.79 -3.36 -15.72
N ASP A 41 23.06 -4.21 -16.42
CA ASP A 41 22.77 -5.57 -16.00
C ASP A 41 24.04 -6.43 -15.98
N TYR A 42 24.86 -6.36 -17.03
CA TYR A 42 25.99 -7.26 -17.23
C TYR A 42 27.33 -6.72 -16.74
N ALA A 43 27.33 -5.48 -16.21
CA ALA A 43 28.51 -4.81 -15.69
C ALA A 43 29.65 -4.63 -16.70
N ASP A 44 29.32 -4.50 -17.98
CA ASP A 44 30.26 -4.41 -19.10
C ASP A 44 30.39 -2.98 -19.68
N HIS A 45 29.59 -2.03 -19.21
CA HIS A 45 29.58 -0.63 -19.63
C HIS A 45 29.78 0.34 -18.47
N SER A 46 30.69 1.30 -18.63
CA SER A 46 30.94 2.33 -17.62
C SER A 46 29.77 3.31 -17.44
N CYS A 47 29.71 3.99 -16.29
CA CYS A 47 28.68 5.01 -16.03
C CYS A 47 28.70 6.10 -17.11
N THR A 48 29.88 6.45 -17.62
CA THR A 48 30.04 7.41 -18.73
C THR A 48 29.40 6.91 -20.02
N TYR A 49 29.60 5.63 -20.37
CA TYR A 49 28.98 5.03 -21.54
C TYR A 49 27.45 5.06 -21.43
N LEU A 50 26.91 4.56 -20.31
CA LEU A 50 25.47 4.50 -20.06
C LEU A 50 24.82 5.89 -20.05
N SER A 51 25.50 6.88 -19.46
CA SER A 51 25.04 8.27 -19.46
C SER A 51 24.96 8.86 -20.87
N ASN A 52 25.96 8.58 -21.72
CA ASN A 52 25.96 9.00 -23.11
C ASN A 52 24.85 8.30 -23.92
N TRP A 53 24.67 6.99 -23.70
CA TRP A 53 23.60 6.22 -24.34
C TRP A 53 22.21 6.77 -23.95
N ALA A 54 21.99 7.05 -22.67
CA ALA A 54 20.74 7.65 -22.18
C ALA A 54 20.50 9.02 -22.80
N ALA A 55 21.52 9.90 -22.81
CA ALA A 55 21.43 11.24 -23.39
C ALA A 55 21.08 11.19 -24.89
N ASN A 56 21.72 10.31 -25.65
CA ASN A 56 21.45 10.11 -27.09
C ASN A 56 20.02 9.64 -27.37
N ASN A 57 19.37 9.01 -26.39
CA ASN A 57 17.98 8.53 -26.48
C ASN A 57 16.95 9.44 -25.79
N ASN A 58 17.38 10.61 -25.31
CA ASN A 58 16.57 11.57 -24.54
C ASN A 58 16.04 11.00 -23.20
N ILE A 59 16.89 10.25 -22.51
CA ILE A 59 16.65 9.74 -21.16
C ILE A 59 17.62 10.49 -20.23
N GLY A 60 17.10 11.15 -19.20
CA GLY A 60 17.89 12.03 -18.31
C GLY A 60 17.95 13.50 -18.76
N PRO A 61 18.78 14.33 -18.08
CA PRO A 61 19.54 14.01 -16.87
C PRO A 61 18.75 14.22 -15.56
N ASP A 62 17.62 14.94 -15.59
CA ASP A 62 17.00 15.59 -14.43
C ASP A 62 16.80 14.71 -13.18
N ILE A 63 16.29 13.49 -13.36
CA ILE A 63 16.00 12.54 -12.26
C ILE A 63 16.78 11.24 -12.40
N LEU A 64 17.74 11.20 -13.32
CA LEU A 64 18.49 10.02 -13.72
C LEU A 64 19.70 9.84 -12.80
N THR A 65 19.89 8.63 -12.28
CA THR A 65 21.14 8.17 -11.69
C THR A 65 21.55 6.90 -12.40
N VAL A 66 22.83 6.79 -12.75
CA VAL A 66 23.38 5.70 -13.55
C VAL A 66 24.31 4.86 -12.68
N PHE A 67 24.22 3.54 -12.82
CA PHE A 67 25.08 2.58 -12.15
C PHE A 67 25.65 1.61 -13.20
N ASP A 68 26.97 1.52 -13.30
CA ASP A 68 27.67 0.59 -14.21
C ASP A 68 27.82 -0.82 -13.67
N ASN A 69 27.49 -1.04 -12.40
CA ASN A 69 27.54 -2.35 -11.75
C ASN A 69 28.91 -3.06 -11.89
N ALA A 70 30.02 -2.32 -12.02
CA ALA A 70 31.35 -2.74 -12.48
C ALA A 70 31.85 -4.18 -12.14
N PRO A 71 32.74 -4.78 -12.97
CA PRO A 71 33.17 -6.17 -12.80
C PRO A 71 33.79 -6.43 -11.42
N GLY A 72 33.21 -7.40 -10.70
CA GLY A 72 33.57 -7.76 -9.32
C GLY A 72 32.58 -7.25 -8.26
N GLY A 73 31.60 -6.45 -8.65
CA GLY A 73 30.57 -5.89 -7.78
C GLY A 73 29.20 -5.88 -8.42
N THR A 74 28.57 -7.05 -8.52
CA THR A 74 27.11 -7.16 -8.71
C THR A 74 26.40 -6.68 -7.43
N VAL A 75 26.38 -5.38 -7.20
CA VAL A 75 25.80 -4.77 -5.97
C VAL A 75 24.29 -4.62 -6.12
N ILE A 76 23.79 -4.41 -7.35
CA ILE A 76 22.36 -4.30 -7.65
C ILE A 76 22.03 -5.34 -8.72
N LYS A 77 21.49 -6.49 -8.30
CA LYS A 77 21.20 -7.61 -9.19
C LYS A 77 19.77 -7.55 -9.69
N GLU A 78 19.55 -7.82 -10.98
CA GLU A 78 18.20 -7.96 -11.54
C GLU A 78 17.39 -9.03 -10.78
N ASP A 79 18.04 -10.14 -10.43
CA ASP A 79 17.45 -11.26 -9.69
C ASP A 79 16.88 -10.88 -8.32
N ASP A 80 17.45 -9.88 -7.64
CA ASP A 80 16.92 -9.38 -6.36
C ASP A 80 15.51 -8.77 -6.52
N TYR A 81 15.15 -8.45 -7.77
CA TYR A 81 13.89 -7.84 -8.18
C TYR A 81 13.09 -8.75 -9.11
N GLY A 82 13.26 -10.07 -9.03
CA GLY A 82 12.28 -11.04 -9.56
C GLY A 82 12.66 -11.78 -10.84
N GLY A 83 13.94 -11.77 -11.24
CA GLY A 83 14.49 -12.64 -12.28
C GLY A 83 15.14 -11.86 -13.44
N THR A 84 15.53 -12.59 -14.48
CA THR A 84 16.30 -12.07 -15.63
C THR A 84 15.41 -11.70 -16.84
N GLY A 85 15.74 -10.63 -17.56
CA GLY A 85 15.17 -10.31 -18.87
C GLY A 85 15.30 -8.83 -19.26
N MET A 86 15.52 -8.54 -20.54
CA MET A 86 15.95 -7.20 -20.95
C MET A 86 15.02 -6.54 -22.00
N PRO A 87 14.57 -5.28 -21.77
CA PRO A 87 14.81 -4.47 -20.57
C PRO A 87 13.97 -4.96 -19.38
N HIS A 88 14.44 -4.72 -18.17
CA HIS A 88 13.67 -4.95 -16.94
C HIS A 88 13.35 -3.64 -16.26
N ILE A 89 12.05 -3.42 -16.03
CA ILE A 89 11.55 -2.24 -15.35
C ILE A 89 10.88 -2.67 -14.05
N ALA A 90 11.42 -2.17 -12.94
CA ALA A 90 10.82 -2.34 -11.62
C ALA A 90 10.50 -0.99 -10.97
N ILE A 91 9.30 -0.86 -10.41
CA ILE A 91 8.92 0.27 -9.55
C ILE A 91 8.92 -0.21 -8.11
N VAL A 92 9.77 0.39 -7.30
CA VAL A 92 9.99 0.02 -5.89
C VAL A 92 9.85 1.27 -5.04
N GLY A 93 9.22 1.13 -3.88
CA GLY A 93 9.00 2.24 -2.96
C GLY A 93 8.57 1.79 -1.58
N GLY A 94 8.43 2.74 -0.65
CA GLY A 94 8.13 2.46 0.75
C GLY A 94 9.36 2.13 1.59
N ALA A 95 9.21 2.19 2.92
CA ALA A 95 10.28 1.86 3.87
C ALA A 95 10.63 0.37 3.90
N ASP A 96 9.75 -0.47 3.36
CA ASP A 96 9.87 -1.93 3.24
C ASP A 96 10.39 -2.39 1.87
N HIS A 97 10.79 -1.46 0.99
CA HIS A 97 11.26 -1.76 -0.38
C HIS A 97 10.26 -2.60 -1.18
N ARG A 98 8.98 -2.29 -1.07
CA ARG A 98 7.92 -3.01 -1.78
C ARG A 98 8.02 -2.80 -3.29
N ILE A 99 7.86 -3.89 -4.04
CA ILE A 99 7.77 -3.90 -5.49
C ILE A 99 6.30 -3.65 -5.90
N PHE A 100 6.05 -2.60 -6.68
CA PHE A 100 4.73 -2.20 -7.20
C PHE A 100 4.53 -2.56 -8.68
N PHE A 101 5.63 -2.70 -9.41
CA PHE A 101 5.65 -3.12 -10.81
C PHE A 101 6.95 -3.85 -11.07
N ASN A 102 6.87 -4.91 -11.86
CA ASN A 102 7.99 -5.76 -12.18
C ASN A 102 7.71 -6.48 -13.50
N LYS A 103 8.30 -6.01 -14.60
CA LYS A 103 8.11 -6.60 -15.93
C LYS A 103 9.41 -6.57 -16.73
N HIS A 104 9.58 -7.55 -17.60
CA HIS A 104 10.79 -7.79 -18.39
C HIS A 104 10.46 -7.84 -19.89
N ASN A 105 11.47 -7.70 -20.74
CA ASN A 105 11.38 -7.84 -22.19
C ASN A 105 10.27 -6.94 -22.79
N PHE A 106 9.46 -7.47 -23.71
CA PHE A 106 8.37 -6.73 -24.35
C PHE A 106 7.28 -6.29 -23.37
N ASP A 107 7.09 -7.01 -22.26
CA ASP A 107 6.08 -6.68 -21.26
C ASP A 107 6.46 -5.43 -20.44
N ALA A 108 7.74 -5.03 -20.47
CA ALA A 108 8.23 -3.86 -19.75
C ALA A 108 7.73 -2.52 -20.35
N ASP A 109 7.27 -2.49 -21.61
CA ASP A 109 6.67 -1.30 -22.23
C ASP A 109 5.19 -1.15 -21.86
N ASP A 110 4.91 -0.94 -20.58
CA ASP A 110 3.55 -0.82 -20.06
C ASP A 110 3.33 0.56 -19.38
N PRO A 111 3.01 1.60 -20.17
CA PRO A 111 2.80 2.95 -19.64
C PRO A 111 1.75 3.00 -18.52
N ALA A 112 0.64 2.29 -18.68
CA ALA A 112 -0.47 2.30 -17.73
C ALA A 112 -0.10 1.60 -16.42
N GLY A 113 0.57 0.45 -16.51
CA GLY A 113 1.07 -0.28 -15.35
C GLY A 113 2.13 0.52 -14.58
N ILE A 114 3.06 1.17 -15.28
CA ILE A 114 4.08 2.03 -14.67
C ILE A 114 3.44 3.23 -13.97
N GLU A 115 2.48 3.90 -14.62
CA GLU A 115 1.78 5.05 -14.03
C GLU A 115 1.01 4.66 -12.76
N SER A 116 0.26 3.55 -12.82
CA SER A 116 -0.48 3.02 -11.67
C SER A 116 0.45 2.65 -10.51
N ALA A 117 1.58 2.00 -10.80
CA ALA A 117 2.53 1.59 -9.77
C ALA A 117 3.20 2.78 -9.07
N ILE A 118 3.61 3.81 -9.81
CA ILE A 118 4.16 5.03 -9.22
C ILE A 118 3.10 5.75 -8.37
N TYR A 119 1.86 5.84 -8.86
CA TYR A 119 0.74 6.38 -8.08
C TYR A 119 0.59 5.63 -6.74
N HIS A 120 0.48 4.30 -6.78
CA HIS A 120 0.30 3.49 -5.58
C HIS A 120 1.50 3.52 -4.63
N ALA A 121 2.73 3.69 -5.13
CA ALA A 121 3.91 3.84 -4.29
C ALA A 121 3.97 5.20 -3.58
N LEU A 122 3.43 6.26 -4.20
CA LEU A 122 3.42 7.62 -3.66
C LEU A 122 2.20 7.92 -2.80
N THR A 123 1.08 7.22 -3.02
CA THR A 123 -0.05 7.24 -2.12
C THR A 123 0.23 6.27 -0.98
N PRO A 124 0.37 6.73 0.27
CA PRO A 124 0.35 5.78 1.37
C PRO A 124 -0.97 5.01 1.24
N ALA A 125 -0.89 3.71 1.05
CA ALA A 125 -2.00 2.86 1.43
C ALA A 125 -2.14 3.11 2.92
N SER A 126 -3.07 3.98 3.30
CA SER A 126 -3.54 4.05 4.66
C SER A 126 -4.13 2.69 4.95
N VAL A 127 -3.30 1.77 5.44
CA VAL A 127 -3.76 0.82 6.43
C VAL A 127 -4.11 1.71 7.60
N THR A 128 -5.36 2.18 7.61
CA THR A 128 -5.95 2.70 8.82
C THR A 128 -5.87 1.52 9.78
N THR A 129 -4.85 1.47 10.62
CA THR A 129 -4.95 0.74 11.86
C THR A 129 -6.23 1.25 12.49
N ILE A 130 -7.27 0.41 12.52
CA ILE A 130 -8.54 0.70 13.17
C ILE A 130 -8.24 0.67 14.67
N THR A 131 -7.52 1.68 15.15
CA THR A 131 -7.26 1.93 16.56
C THR A 131 -8.13 3.07 17.07
N GLU A 132 -8.90 3.72 16.19
CA GLU A 132 -9.86 4.74 16.57
C GLU A 132 -11.07 4.68 15.64
N SER A 133 -12.25 4.61 16.26
CA SER A 133 -13.52 4.71 15.57
C SER A 133 -13.59 6.01 14.77
N GLN A 134 -13.79 5.92 13.46
CA GLN A 134 -14.08 7.09 12.61
C GLN A 134 -15.39 7.81 13.01
N LEU A 135 -16.25 7.19 13.84
CA LEU A 135 -17.53 7.71 14.31
C LEU A 135 -17.56 8.04 15.83
N GLY A 136 -16.39 8.14 16.48
CA GLY A 136 -16.31 8.41 17.93
C GLY A 136 -16.87 7.31 18.86
N THR A 137 -17.07 6.11 18.35
CA THR A 137 -17.48 4.91 19.07
C THR A 137 -16.33 4.34 19.90
N VAL A 138 -16.63 3.98 21.15
CA VAL A 138 -15.65 3.38 22.05
C VAL A 138 -16.25 2.12 22.62
N ILE A 139 -15.50 1.01 22.56
CA ILE A 139 -15.85 -0.23 23.25
C ILE A 139 -14.89 -0.47 24.41
N PHE A 140 -15.44 -0.80 25.57
CA PHE A 140 -14.65 -1.01 26.79
C PHE A 140 -15.39 -1.94 27.78
N PRO A 141 -14.66 -2.62 28.68
CA PRO A 141 -13.21 -2.74 28.70
C PRO A 141 -12.69 -3.61 27.54
N ASN A 142 -11.45 -3.40 27.14
CA ASN A 142 -10.73 -4.31 26.25
C ASN A 142 -9.33 -4.58 26.84
N PRO A 143 -9.04 -5.79 27.32
CA PRO A 143 -9.87 -6.99 27.22
C PRO A 143 -11.14 -6.99 28.09
N ALA A 144 -12.19 -7.66 27.62
CA ALA A 144 -13.51 -7.74 28.23
C ALA A 144 -13.70 -9.04 29.04
N GLY A 145 -14.36 -8.94 30.19
CA GLY A 145 -14.72 -10.07 31.05
C GLY A 145 -16.10 -10.63 30.69
N ASN A 146 -17.11 -10.26 31.49
CA ASN A 146 -18.50 -10.70 31.28
C ASN A 146 -19.33 -9.71 30.47
N THR A 147 -18.95 -8.44 30.44
CA THR A 147 -19.72 -7.38 29.80
C THR A 147 -18.84 -6.55 28.89
N LEU A 148 -19.46 -6.05 27.81
CA LEU A 148 -18.86 -5.10 26.88
C LEU A 148 -19.77 -3.87 26.81
N SER A 149 -19.24 -2.71 27.15
CA SER A 149 -19.91 -1.43 27.01
C SER A 149 -19.51 -0.77 25.70
N ILE A 150 -20.48 -0.22 25.00
CA ILE A 150 -20.33 0.49 23.72
C ILE A 150 -20.88 1.89 23.90
N LYS A 151 -20.01 2.89 23.81
CA LYS A 151 -20.39 4.30 23.76
C LYS A 151 -20.38 4.76 22.32
N TYR A 152 -21.45 5.41 21.88
CA TYR A 152 -21.56 5.93 20.51
C TYR A 152 -22.38 7.23 20.47
N ASN A 153 -22.19 8.03 19.43
CA ASN A 153 -22.97 9.24 19.18
C ASN A 153 -23.86 9.05 17.95
N LEU A 154 -25.02 9.71 17.95
CA LEU A 154 -25.95 9.76 16.83
C LEU A 154 -26.32 11.20 16.48
N ASP A 155 -26.25 11.55 15.21
CA ASP A 155 -26.67 12.88 14.72
C ASP A 155 -28.19 13.06 14.78
N ASN A 156 -28.95 11.98 14.68
CA ASN A 156 -30.41 11.93 14.78
C ASN A 156 -30.85 10.62 15.44
N SER A 157 -32.08 10.55 15.95
CA SER A 157 -32.64 9.28 16.44
C SER A 157 -32.67 8.25 15.31
N ALA A 158 -32.07 7.09 15.54
CA ALA A 158 -31.86 6.08 14.51
C ALA A 158 -31.91 4.65 15.09
N GLN A 159 -32.20 3.68 14.22
CA GLN A 159 -32.06 2.28 14.57
C GLN A 159 -30.58 1.87 14.53
N VAL A 160 -30.09 1.29 15.62
CA VAL A 160 -28.73 0.80 15.77
C VAL A 160 -28.75 -0.72 15.95
N SER A 161 -27.88 -1.42 15.24
CA SER A 161 -27.70 -2.87 15.43
C SER A 161 -26.26 -3.18 15.83
N PHE A 162 -26.12 -4.17 16.70
CA PHE A 162 -24.87 -4.68 17.25
C PHE A 162 -24.76 -6.15 16.92
N GLU A 163 -23.64 -6.55 16.33
CA GLU A 163 -23.35 -7.93 15.95
C GLU A 163 -21.95 -8.26 16.44
N ILE A 164 -21.75 -9.43 17.06
CA ILE A 164 -20.42 -9.93 17.40
C ILE A 164 -20.12 -11.13 16.52
N ILE A 165 -18.95 -11.11 15.89
CA ILE A 165 -18.42 -12.17 15.04
C ILE A 165 -17.10 -12.68 15.61
N ASP A 166 -16.90 -14.00 15.59
CA ASP A 166 -15.64 -14.65 15.97
C ASP A 166 -14.61 -14.65 14.81
N ILE A 167 -13.40 -15.15 15.07
CA ILE A 167 -12.31 -15.18 14.08
C ILE A 167 -12.60 -16.04 12.83
N ILE A 168 -13.57 -16.95 12.89
CA ILE A 168 -13.96 -17.81 11.75
C ILE A 168 -15.17 -17.24 11.00
N GLY A 169 -15.64 -16.04 11.37
CA GLY A 169 -16.75 -15.37 10.70
C GLY A 169 -18.14 -15.78 11.21
N LYS A 170 -18.23 -16.55 12.31
CA LYS A 170 -19.51 -16.95 12.89
C LYS A 170 -20.05 -15.83 13.77
N ARG A 171 -21.32 -15.46 13.54
CA ARG A 171 -22.08 -14.56 14.40
C ARG A 171 -22.39 -15.25 15.74
N VAL A 172 -21.93 -14.66 16.84
CA VAL A 172 -22.09 -15.15 18.21
C VAL A 172 -22.99 -14.27 19.08
N PHE A 173 -23.37 -13.08 18.59
CA PHE A 173 -24.33 -12.19 19.21
C PHE A 173 -25.00 -11.30 18.16
N TYR A 174 -26.26 -10.93 18.40
CA TYR A 174 -26.97 -9.91 17.63
C TYR A 174 -28.02 -9.22 18.50
N SER A 175 -28.09 -7.89 18.43
CA SER A 175 -29.19 -7.10 18.96
C SER A 175 -29.43 -5.85 18.12
N SER A 176 -30.59 -5.24 18.28
CA SER A 176 -30.90 -3.94 17.69
C SER A 176 -31.80 -3.14 18.60
N THR A 177 -31.63 -1.82 18.60
CA THR A 177 -32.37 -0.87 19.42
C THR A 177 -32.58 0.43 18.65
N THR A 178 -33.56 1.23 19.07
CA THR A 178 -33.72 2.60 18.58
C THR A 178 -33.12 3.54 19.61
N SER A 179 -32.11 4.29 19.19
CA SER A 179 -31.35 5.17 20.08
C SER A 179 -31.59 6.62 19.74
N SER A 180 -31.66 7.47 20.76
CA SER A 180 -31.91 8.89 20.61
C SER A 180 -30.72 9.64 20.02
N GLN A 181 -30.95 10.83 19.47
CA GLN A 181 -29.89 11.76 19.09
C GLN A 181 -28.96 12.03 20.29
N GLY A 182 -27.65 12.12 20.04
CA GLY A 182 -26.62 12.37 21.04
C GLY A 182 -25.88 11.11 21.50
N ILE A 183 -25.23 11.21 22.67
CA ILE A 183 -24.38 10.15 23.23
C ILE A 183 -25.26 9.06 23.85
N ASN A 184 -25.06 7.83 23.41
CA ASN A 184 -25.72 6.63 23.91
C ASN A 184 -24.67 5.65 24.46
N ASN A 185 -25.08 4.84 25.44
CA ASN A 185 -24.28 3.77 26.00
C ASN A 185 -25.09 2.49 26.01
N GLU A 186 -24.57 1.44 25.38
CA GLU A 186 -25.17 0.11 25.36
C GLU A 186 -24.25 -0.86 26.08
N THR A 187 -24.83 -1.78 26.85
CA THR A 187 -24.06 -2.82 27.55
C THR A 187 -24.55 -4.18 27.10
N ILE A 188 -23.61 -5.00 26.63
CA ILE A 188 -23.87 -6.34 26.14
C ILE A 188 -23.28 -7.35 27.12
N ASP A 189 -24.08 -8.34 27.51
CA ASP A 189 -23.60 -9.52 28.21
C ASP A 189 -22.89 -10.45 27.21
N ILE A 190 -21.59 -10.64 27.46
CA ILE A 190 -20.70 -11.56 26.74
C ILE A 190 -20.24 -12.70 27.67
N GLY A 191 -21.01 -12.97 28.72
CA GLY A 191 -20.87 -14.06 29.68
C GLY A 191 -20.57 -15.40 29.04
N HIS A 192 -21.22 -15.67 27.91
CA HIS A 192 -21.15 -16.91 27.15
C HIS A 192 -19.97 -17.03 26.17
N LEU A 193 -19.20 -15.95 25.94
CA LEU A 193 -18.06 -15.98 25.01
C LEU A 193 -16.81 -16.53 25.71
N THR A 194 -16.08 -17.42 25.03
CA THR A 194 -14.77 -17.93 25.49
C THR A 194 -13.67 -16.91 25.22
N GLY A 195 -12.53 -17.00 25.92
CA GLY A 195 -11.35 -16.16 25.68
C GLY A 195 -10.88 -16.22 24.22
N GLY A 196 -10.65 -15.05 23.63
CA GLY A 196 -10.26 -14.95 22.22
C GLY A 196 -10.42 -13.54 21.65
N THR A 197 -10.29 -13.46 20.32
CA THR A 197 -10.48 -12.21 19.57
C THR A 197 -11.85 -12.22 18.89
N TYR A 198 -12.58 -11.11 18.98
CA TYR A 198 -13.89 -10.93 18.38
C TYR A 198 -14.00 -9.57 17.69
N PHE A 199 -14.95 -9.47 16.77
CA PHE A 199 -15.24 -8.26 16.02
C PHE A 199 -16.67 -7.79 16.31
N MET A 200 -16.80 -6.58 16.83
CA MET A 200 -18.07 -5.89 17.06
C MET A 200 -18.43 -5.09 15.81
N HIS A 201 -19.49 -5.50 15.13
CA HIS A 201 -20.11 -4.81 14.02
C HIS A 201 -21.23 -3.93 14.54
N ILE A 202 -21.16 -2.63 14.24
CA ILE A 202 -22.18 -1.66 14.63
C ILE A 202 -22.70 -1.01 13.36
N LYS A 203 -24.02 -1.08 13.15
CA LYS A 203 -24.67 -0.44 12.00
C LYS A 203 -25.68 0.60 12.47
N ARG A 204 -25.58 1.81 11.91
CA ARG A 204 -26.43 2.97 12.16
C ARG A 204 -26.74 3.59 10.80
N ASP A 205 -28.00 3.68 10.40
CA ASP A 205 -28.40 4.15 9.07
C ASP A 205 -27.62 3.46 7.93
N ASN A 206 -26.88 4.24 7.14
CA ASN A 206 -26.00 3.78 6.04
C ASN A 206 -24.53 3.60 6.48
N GLN A 207 -24.23 3.78 7.75
CA GLN A 207 -22.88 3.62 8.30
C GLN A 207 -22.71 2.25 8.96
N LYS A 208 -21.55 1.64 8.72
CA LYS A 208 -21.12 0.41 9.37
C LYS A 208 -19.74 0.62 9.95
N GLU A 209 -19.55 0.10 11.15
CA GLU A 209 -18.29 0.18 11.87
C GLU A 209 -17.92 -1.19 12.43
N VAL A 210 -16.63 -1.52 12.42
CA VAL A 210 -16.10 -2.78 12.95
C VAL A 210 -15.00 -2.48 13.95
N LEU A 211 -15.16 -2.95 15.18
CA LEU A 211 -14.21 -2.76 16.27
C LEU A 211 -13.75 -4.11 16.81
N LYS A 212 -12.43 -4.31 16.93
CA LYS A 212 -11.84 -5.52 17.51
C LYS A 212 -11.79 -5.42 19.03
N PHE A 213 -12.18 -6.48 19.74
CA PHE A 213 -11.93 -6.62 21.17
C PHE A 213 -11.49 -8.03 21.53
N ASN A 214 -10.85 -8.16 22.70
CA ASN A 214 -10.38 -9.41 23.25
C ASN A 214 -11.22 -9.79 24.48
N THR A 215 -11.49 -11.07 24.68
CA THR A 215 -12.11 -11.62 25.90
C THR A 215 -11.09 -12.45 26.68
N ILE A 216 -11.16 -12.46 28.01
CA ILE A 216 -10.11 -13.02 28.90
C ILE A 216 -10.58 -14.19 29.79
N LYS A 217 -11.48 -15.04 29.30
CA LYS A 217 -11.95 -16.22 30.04
C LYS A 217 -11.27 -17.50 29.62
#